data_AF-A0A5J0EYM1-F1
#
_entry.id   AF-A0A5J0EYM1-F1
#
_cell.length_a   1.000
_cell.length_b   1.000
_cell.length_c   1.000
_cell.angle_alpha   90.00
_cell.angle_beta   90.00
_cell.angle_gamma   90.00
#
_symmetry.space_group_name_H-M   'P 1'
#
loop_
_entity.id
_entity.type
_entity.pdbx_description
1 polymer ?
#
loop_
_entity_poly.entity_id
_entity_poly.type
_entity_poly.pdbx_seq_one_letter_code
_entity_poly.pdbx_strand_id
1 'polypeptide(L)'
;MTSISTLGAIAALVVAIVLILRKVSPAYGMMAGALVGGLIGGADLLQTVSLMVSGAQGIVNAVLRILAAGVLAGVLIESGAANTIAETIVRKVGETRALLALAIATLCLTAVGVFIDVAVITVAPIALSIARNAGLSKSAILLAMVGGGKAGNVMSPNPNAIAASDAFHVPLTSIMLAGVVPGIVGLIIAYLLAKRLNNKGAGVADHEVTHHDDSVARPGFLVAISAPLVAIFLLSLRPFAGISIDPLIALPVGGLVGLLLMGRARHCNQYMVAGLMRMAPVAIMLLGTGTLAGIIANSELKDVLIHGLTASGLPSWLLAPVSGAMMSMATASTTAGTAVASGVFSPTLLELGVSALAGAAMIHAGATVLDHLPHGSFFHATGGSVNMQIHERLKLMPYETLVGLAITFISTLMFGFFGFAG
;
A
#
# COMPACT_ATOMS: atom_id res chain seq x y z
N MET A 1 -18.06 15.13 26.68
CA MET A 1 -16.74 14.97 26.04
C MET A 1 -16.44 16.28 25.34
N THR A 2 -15.32 16.91 25.67
CA THR A 2 -14.88 18.16 25.03
C THR A 2 -14.56 17.85 23.56
N SER A 3 -15.22 18.55 22.63
CA SER A 3 -14.85 18.52 21.22
C SER A 3 -13.50 19.20 21.07
N ILE A 4 -12.59 18.58 20.32
CA ILE A 4 -11.32 19.21 19.94
C ILE A 4 -11.62 20.32 18.93
N SER A 5 -11.12 21.54 19.15
CA SER A 5 -11.32 22.62 18.19
C SER A 5 -10.72 22.29 16.81
N THR A 6 -11.27 22.86 15.73
CA THR A 6 -10.72 22.74 14.37
C THR A 6 -9.23 23.15 14.33
N LEU A 7 -8.87 24.19 15.08
CA LEU A 7 -7.49 24.68 15.17
C LEU A 7 -6.57 23.64 15.80
N GLY A 8 -7.04 22.94 16.84
CA GLY A 8 -6.33 21.81 17.44
C GLY A 8 -6.09 20.66 16.44
N ALA A 9 -7.10 20.29 15.66
CA ALA A 9 -6.97 19.23 14.66
C ALA A 9 -6.01 19.60 13.51
N ILE A 10 -6.07 20.85 13.02
CA ILE A 10 -5.12 21.35 12.01
C ILE A 10 -3.71 21.36 12.59
N ALA A 11 -3.53 21.83 13.83
CA ALA A 11 -2.23 21.81 14.50
C ALA A 11 -1.70 20.37 14.63
N ALA A 12 -2.55 19.40 14.93
CA ALA A 12 -2.18 17.99 15.01
C ALA A 12 -1.57 17.48 13.70
N LEU A 13 -2.26 17.74 12.58
CA LEU A 13 -1.82 17.36 11.24
C LEU A 13 -0.52 18.09 10.84
N VAL A 14 -0.45 19.40 11.04
CA VAL A 14 0.73 20.21 10.68
C VAL A 14 1.95 19.74 11.45
N VAL A 15 1.84 19.56 12.78
CA VAL A 15 2.95 19.09 13.61
C VAL A 15 3.41 17.70 13.18
N ALA A 16 2.48 16.77 12.95
CA ALA A 16 2.81 15.43 12.48
C ALA A 16 3.56 15.47 11.14
N ILE A 17 3.06 16.23 10.16
CA ILE A 17 3.68 16.39 8.84
C ILE A 17 5.07 17.01 8.96
N VAL A 18 5.22 18.10 9.72
CA VAL A 18 6.52 18.79 9.88
C VAL A 18 7.56 17.87 10.53
N LEU A 19 7.17 17.08 11.53
CA LEU A 19 8.09 16.13 12.17
C LEU A 19 8.50 15.01 11.21
N ILE A 20 7.56 14.46 10.43
CA ILE A 20 7.85 13.44 9.40
C ILE A 20 8.83 14.00 8.35
N LEU A 21 8.59 15.23 7.86
CA LEU A 21 9.48 15.90 6.91
C LEU A 21 10.87 16.20 7.51
N ARG A 22 10.96 16.38 8.83
CA ARG A 22 12.23 16.47 9.58
C ARG A 22 12.88 15.13 9.91
N LYS A 23 12.44 14.04 9.27
CA LYS A 23 12.98 12.67 9.43
C LYS A 23 12.72 12.04 10.81
N VAL A 24 11.76 12.54 11.58
CA VAL A 24 11.26 11.82 12.75
C VAL A 24 10.45 10.62 12.26
N SER A 25 10.55 9.47 12.95
CA SER A 25 9.73 8.29 12.63
C SER A 25 8.23 8.68 12.58
N PRO A 26 7.47 8.24 11.56
CA PRO A 26 6.06 8.59 11.43
C PRO A 26 5.22 8.31 12.67
N ALA A 27 5.50 7.22 13.39
CA ALA A 27 4.78 6.89 14.62
C ALA A 27 4.94 8.00 15.67
N TYR A 28 6.17 8.44 15.93
CA TYR A 28 6.43 9.52 16.88
C TYR A 28 5.92 10.87 16.38
N GLY A 29 6.03 11.15 15.08
CA GLY A 29 5.46 12.36 14.49
C GLY A 29 3.95 12.45 14.72
N MET A 30 3.23 11.37 14.47
CA MET A 30 1.77 11.30 14.67
C MET A 30 1.38 11.37 16.15
N MET A 31 2.10 10.70 17.05
CA MET A 31 1.86 10.79 18.50
C MET A 31 2.10 12.21 19.05
N ALA A 32 3.18 12.85 18.62
CA ALA A 32 3.49 14.22 19.01
C ALA A 32 2.47 15.22 18.45
N GLY A 33 2.07 15.04 17.17
CA GLY A 33 1.00 15.81 16.56
C GLY A 33 -0.32 15.66 17.32
N ALA A 34 -0.71 14.43 17.66
CA ALA A 34 -1.91 14.15 18.43
C ALA A 34 -1.88 14.86 19.81
N LEU A 35 -0.75 14.77 20.53
CA LEU A 35 -0.59 15.43 21.83
C LEU A 35 -0.72 16.95 21.72
N VAL A 36 0.00 17.57 20.78
CA VAL A 36 -0.05 19.03 20.59
C VAL A 36 -1.45 19.46 20.15
N GLY A 37 -2.07 18.72 19.25
CA GLY A 37 -3.40 19.01 18.74
C GLY A 37 -4.50 18.90 19.78
N GLY A 38 -4.44 17.91 20.69
CA GLY A 38 -5.39 17.79 21.80
C GLY A 38 -5.32 18.97 22.76
N LEU A 39 -4.09 19.37 23.14
CA LEU A 39 -3.87 20.49 24.06
C LEU A 39 -4.29 21.83 23.46
N ILE A 40 -3.90 22.12 22.21
CA ILE A 40 -4.35 23.32 21.48
C ILE A 40 -5.86 23.28 21.21
N GLY A 41 -6.40 22.07 21.06
CA GLY A 41 -7.81 21.78 20.85
C GLY A 41 -8.71 22.07 22.04
N GLY A 42 -8.15 22.39 23.21
CA GLY A 42 -8.89 22.69 24.43
C GLY A 42 -9.11 21.48 25.34
N ALA A 43 -8.57 20.30 25.00
CA ALA A 43 -8.55 19.16 25.91
C ALA A 43 -7.41 19.29 26.93
N ASP A 44 -7.65 18.85 28.16
CA ASP A 44 -6.58 18.69 29.14
C ASP A 44 -5.65 17.52 28.75
N LEU A 45 -4.55 17.36 29.49
CA LEU A 45 -3.56 16.31 29.20
C LEU A 45 -4.15 14.90 29.33
N LEU A 46 -5.01 14.66 30.33
CA LEU A 46 -5.61 13.33 30.55
C LEU A 46 -6.62 12.99 29.45
N GLN A 47 -7.45 13.96 29.08
CA GLN A 47 -8.40 13.85 27.97
C GLN A 47 -7.64 13.60 26.65
N THR A 48 -6.58 14.36 26.40
CA THR A 48 -5.74 14.19 25.20
C THR A 48 -5.18 12.77 25.11
N VAL A 49 -4.59 12.27 26.19
CA VAL A 49 -4.07 10.89 26.25
C VAL A 49 -5.19 9.86 26.07
N SER A 50 -6.35 10.09 26.68
CA SER A 50 -7.51 9.19 26.53
C SER A 50 -8.01 9.11 25.09
N LEU A 51 -8.12 10.25 24.39
CA LEU A 51 -8.48 10.31 22.97
C LEU A 51 -7.43 9.61 22.10
N MET A 52 -6.14 9.83 22.36
CA MET A 52 -5.05 9.15 21.66
C MET A 52 -5.13 7.63 21.83
N VAL A 53 -5.33 7.14 23.05
CA VAL A 53 -5.42 5.70 23.33
C VAL A 53 -6.67 5.09 22.70
N SER A 54 -7.81 5.77 22.77
CA SER A 54 -9.06 5.31 22.14
C SER A 54 -8.92 5.21 20.62
N GLY A 55 -8.30 6.20 19.98
CA GLY A 55 -8.01 6.14 18.55
C GLY A 55 -7.04 5.01 18.19
N ALA A 56 -6.02 4.77 19.01
CA ALA A 56 -5.10 3.65 18.83
C ALA A 56 -5.80 2.28 19.00
N GLN A 57 -6.71 2.15 19.96
CA GLN A 57 -7.54 0.95 20.15
C GLN A 57 -8.36 0.62 18.90
N GLY A 58 -8.90 1.64 18.23
CA GLY A 58 -9.66 1.48 16.99
C GLY A 58 -8.88 0.91 15.80
N ILE A 59 -7.54 0.87 15.87
CA ILE A 59 -6.66 0.36 14.79
C ILE A 59 -5.99 -0.98 15.17
N VAL A 60 -6.19 -1.48 16.40
CA VAL A 60 -5.54 -2.72 16.89
C VAL A 60 -5.84 -3.92 15.99
N ASN A 61 -7.06 -4.04 15.46
CA ASN A 61 -7.43 -5.14 14.57
C ASN A 61 -6.61 -5.13 13.29
N ALA A 62 -6.48 -3.99 12.62
CA ALA A 62 -5.61 -3.84 11.46
C ALA A 62 -4.14 -4.18 11.79
N VAL A 63 -3.62 -3.73 12.94
CA VAL A 63 -2.26 -4.03 13.40
C VAL A 63 -2.05 -5.53 13.56
N LEU A 64 -2.94 -6.24 14.24
CA LEU A 64 -2.85 -7.68 14.45
C LEU A 64 -2.89 -8.44 13.11
N ARG A 65 -3.81 -8.07 12.22
CA ARG A 65 -3.92 -8.67 10.88
C ARG A 65 -2.66 -8.49 10.06
N ILE A 66 -2.00 -7.34 10.14
CA ILE A 66 -0.75 -7.05 9.43
C ILE A 66 0.42 -7.84 9.99
N LEU A 67 0.54 -7.95 11.32
CA LEU A 67 1.56 -8.79 11.94
C LEU A 67 1.40 -10.26 11.52
N ALA A 68 0.16 -10.75 11.47
CA ALA A 68 -0.16 -12.08 10.98
C ALA A 68 0.14 -12.27 9.48
N ALA A 69 -0.16 -11.28 8.64
CA ALA A 69 0.24 -11.27 7.23
C ALA A 69 1.75 -11.44 7.04
N GLY A 70 2.55 -11.03 8.03
CA GLY A 70 3.99 -11.22 8.07
C GLY A 70 4.44 -12.66 7.87
N VAL A 71 3.66 -13.65 8.33
CA VAL A 71 3.98 -15.08 8.11
C VAL A 71 3.98 -15.41 6.61
N LEU A 72 2.95 -14.99 5.87
CA LEU A 72 2.87 -15.19 4.43
C LEU A 72 4.01 -14.47 3.69
N ALA A 73 4.25 -13.20 4.04
CA ALA A 73 5.31 -12.39 3.43
C ALA A 73 6.70 -13.01 3.67
N GLY A 74 7.01 -13.40 4.92
CA GLY A 74 8.26 -14.04 5.28
C GLY A 74 8.49 -15.34 4.54
N VAL A 75 7.46 -16.20 4.43
CA VAL A 75 7.55 -17.43 3.64
C VAL A 75 7.83 -17.13 2.18
N LEU A 76 7.13 -16.19 1.56
CA LEU A 76 7.32 -15.87 0.14
C LEU A 76 8.70 -15.31 -0.19
N ILE A 77 9.24 -14.48 0.70
CA ILE A 77 10.53 -13.82 0.52
C ILE A 77 11.68 -14.80 0.79
N GLU A 78 11.69 -15.42 1.97
CA GLU A 78 12.84 -16.22 2.43
C GLU A 78 12.93 -17.60 1.77
N SER A 79 11.82 -18.13 1.25
CA SER A 79 11.84 -19.38 0.47
C SER A 79 12.32 -19.20 -0.97
N GLY A 80 12.41 -17.96 -1.46
CA GLY A 80 12.61 -17.66 -2.88
C GLY A 80 11.36 -17.90 -3.75
N ALA A 81 10.19 -18.18 -3.16
CA ALA A 81 8.95 -18.36 -3.91
C ALA A 81 8.57 -17.09 -4.71
N ALA A 82 8.76 -15.91 -4.13
CA ALA A 82 8.55 -14.65 -4.84
C ALA A 82 9.45 -14.52 -6.09
N ASN A 83 10.73 -14.93 -5.98
CA ASN A 83 11.65 -14.96 -7.11
C ASN A 83 11.19 -15.96 -8.19
N THR A 84 10.81 -17.19 -7.82
CA THR A 84 10.28 -18.18 -8.78
C THR A 84 9.06 -17.65 -9.52
N ILE A 85 8.12 -17.01 -8.81
CA ILE A 85 6.91 -16.45 -9.41
C ILE A 85 7.28 -15.38 -10.42
N ALA A 86 8.13 -14.43 -10.03
CA ALA A 86 8.60 -13.36 -10.90
C ALA A 86 9.28 -13.89 -12.17
N GLU A 87 10.29 -14.77 -12.02
CA GLU A 87 11.04 -15.32 -13.14
C GLU A 87 10.16 -16.13 -14.09
N THR A 88 9.23 -16.92 -13.55
CA THR A 88 8.33 -17.72 -14.38
C THR A 88 7.41 -16.84 -15.21
N ILE A 89 6.85 -15.78 -14.63
CA ILE A 89 5.99 -14.82 -15.35
C ILE A 89 6.80 -14.14 -16.45
N VAL A 90 8.00 -13.67 -16.11
CA VAL A 90 8.86 -12.96 -17.05
C VAL A 90 9.27 -13.86 -18.24
N ARG A 91 9.68 -15.11 -17.98
CA ARG A 91 10.00 -16.10 -19.02
C ARG A 91 8.79 -16.43 -19.90
N LYS A 92 7.59 -16.51 -19.33
CA LYS A 92 6.37 -16.89 -20.06
C LYS A 92 5.81 -15.76 -20.92
N VAL A 93 5.87 -14.51 -20.46
CA VAL A 93 5.43 -13.35 -21.23
C VAL A 93 6.44 -13.00 -22.34
N GLY A 94 7.73 -13.22 -22.08
CA GLY A 94 8.80 -13.14 -23.07
C GLY A 94 9.50 -11.78 -23.16
N GLU A 95 10.74 -11.80 -23.68
CA GLU A 95 11.62 -10.63 -23.78
C GLU A 95 11.11 -9.58 -24.77
N THR A 96 10.37 -9.98 -25.81
CA THR A 96 9.74 -9.07 -26.78
C THR A 96 8.69 -8.15 -26.16
N ARG A 97 8.19 -8.51 -24.96
CA ARG A 97 7.25 -7.71 -24.16
C ARG A 97 7.80 -7.46 -22.76
N ALA A 98 9.12 -7.27 -22.63
CA ALA A 98 9.83 -7.08 -21.37
C ALA A 98 9.12 -6.13 -20.38
N LEU A 99 8.78 -4.89 -20.78
CA LEU A 99 8.12 -3.94 -19.87
C LEU A 99 6.76 -4.43 -19.37
N LEU A 100 5.99 -5.12 -20.21
CA LEU A 100 4.71 -5.71 -19.79
C LEU A 100 4.96 -6.89 -18.84
N ALA A 101 5.95 -7.73 -19.14
CA ALA A 101 6.33 -8.86 -18.31
C ALA A 101 6.71 -8.42 -16.89
N LEU A 102 7.51 -7.35 -16.77
CA LEU A 102 7.91 -6.76 -15.49
C LEU A 102 6.72 -6.17 -14.73
N ALA A 103 5.82 -5.48 -15.42
CA ALA A 103 4.62 -4.91 -14.81
C ALA A 103 3.66 -6.01 -14.32
N ILE A 104 3.45 -7.08 -15.10
CA ILE A 104 2.62 -8.21 -14.69
C ILE A 104 3.27 -8.98 -13.55
N ALA A 105 4.58 -9.21 -13.58
CA ALA A 105 5.29 -9.90 -12.51
C ALA A 105 5.14 -9.16 -11.17
N THR A 106 5.36 -7.84 -11.17
CA THR A 106 5.19 -7.02 -9.96
C THR A 106 3.73 -6.92 -9.52
N LEU A 107 2.77 -6.85 -10.45
CA LEU A 107 1.35 -6.94 -10.13
C LEU A 107 1.03 -8.26 -9.44
N CYS A 108 1.45 -9.39 -9.98
CA CYS A 108 1.16 -10.70 -9.40
C CYS A 108 1.78 -10.86 -8.02
N LEU A 109 3.02 -10.41 -7.81
CA LEU A 109 3.65 -10.45 -6.49
C LEU A 109 2.88 -9.60 -5.47
N THR A 110 2.50 -8.39 -5.86
CA THR A 110 1.77 -7.49 -4.95
C THR A 110 0.32 -7.92 -4.71
N ALA A 111 -0.35 -8.49 -5.73
CA ALA A 111 -1.69 -9.09 -5.64
C ALA A 111 -1.76 -10.21 -4.59
N VAL A 112 -0.65 -10.93 -4.42
CA VAL A 112 -0.49 -12.07 -3.51
C VAL A 112 -0.24 -11.66 -2.05
N GLY A 113 0.07 -10.40 -1.78
CA GLY A 113 0.39 -9.93 -0.42
C GLY A 113 1.84 -9.48 -0.23
N VAL A 114 2.66 -9.45 -1.29
CA VAL A 114 4.02 -8.90 -1.22
C VAL A 114 3.95 -7.37 -1.29
N PHE A 115 4.82 -6.70 -0.56
CA PHE A 115 4.90 -5.25 -0.57
C PHE A 115 5.49 -4.75 -1.88
N ILE A 116 5.13 -3.53 -2.29
CA ILE A 116 5.59 -2.98 -3.56
C ILE A 116 7.13 -2.85 -3.59
N ASP A 117 7.74 -2.33 -2.53
CA ASP A 117 9.20 -2.19 -2.42
C ASP A 117 9.91 -3.54 -2.50
N VAL A 118 9.42 -4.54 -1.76
CA VAL A 118 9.95 -5.90 -1.80
C VAL A 118 9.76 -6.53 -3.18
N ALA A 119 8.57 -6.42 -3.78
CA ALA A 119 8.30 -6.95 -5.10
C ALA A 119 9.19 -6.32 -6.17
N VAL A 120 9.40 -4.99 -6.11
CA VAL A 120 10.31 -4.29 -7.02
C VAL A 120 11.76 -4.76 -6.81
N ILE A 121 12.23 -4.91 -5.56
CA ILE A 121 13.57 -5.42 -5.26
C ILE A 121 13.74 -6.86 -5.76
N THR A 122 12.72 -7.71 -5.61
CA THR A 122 12.73 -9.10 -6.10
C THR A 122 12.81 -9.17 -7.62
N VAL A 123 12.11 -8.29 -8.33
CA VAL A 123 12.06 -8.29 -9.80
C VAL A 123 13.25 -7.53 -10.42
N ALA A 124 13.89 -6.61 -9.68
CA ALA A 124 14.91 -5.72 -10.21
C ALA A 124 16.13 -6.41 -10.86
N PRO A 125 16.75 -7.46 -10.28
CA PRO A 125 17.88 -8.13 -10.93
C PRO A 125 17.51 -8.72 -12.30
N ILE A 126 16.32 -9.32 -12.39
CA ILE A 126 15.77 -9.87 -13.64
C ILE A 126 15.50 -8.71 -14.62
N ALA A 127 14.94 -7.62 -14.13
CA ALA A 127 14.64 -6.43 -14.92
C ALA A 127 15.89 -5.79 -15.52
N LEU A 128 16.99 -5.70 -14.75
CA LEU A 128 18.27 -5.16 -15.21
C LEU A 128 18.89 -6.05 -16.31
N SER A 129 18.86 -7.38 -16.11
CA SER A 129 19.35 -8.34 -17.11
C SER A 129 18.60 -8.22 -18.44
N ILE A 130 17.26 -8.15 -18.38
CA ILE A 130 16.41 -8.01 -19.58
C ILE A 130 16.58 -6.64 -20.21
N ALA A 131 16.64 -5.58 -19.41
CA ALA A 131 16.86 -4.23 -19.91
C ALA A 131 18.18 -4.10 -20.66
N ARG A 132 19.26 -4.71 -20.18
CA ARG A 132 20.53 -4.76 -20.90
C ARG A 132 20.36 -5.45 -22.25
N ASN A 133 19.79 -6.65 -22.27
CA ASN A 133 19.65 -7.44 -23.51
C ASN A 133 18.72 -6.78 -24.53
N ALA A 134 17.65 -6.14 -24.07
CA ALA A 134 16.64 -5.52 -24.91
C ALA A 134 16.86 -4.00 -25.13
N GLY A 135 17.96 -3.43 -24.62
CA GLY A 135 18.29 -2.01 -24.77
C GLY A 135 17.26 -1.06 -24.14
N LEU A 136 16.68 -1.44 -22.99
CA LEU A 136 15.68 -0.63 -22.28
C LEU A 136 16.33 0.31 -21.27
N SER A 137 15.72 1.48 -21.03
CA SER A 137 16.18 2.39 -19.98
C SER A 137 15.79 1.91 -18.57
N LYS A 138 16.60 2.30 -17.58
CA LYS A 138 16.27 2.08 -16.15
C LYS A 138 14.94 2.72 -15.75
N SER A 139 14.63 3.89 -16.34
CA SER A 139 13.38 4.60 -16.11
C SER A 139 12.17 3.80 -16.57
N ALA A 140 12.25 3.16 -17.74
CA ALA A 140 11.17 2.35 -18.28
C ALA A 140 10.92 1.10 -17.44
N ILE A 141 11.96 0.33 -17.10
CA ILE A 141 11.79 -0.87 -16.27
C ILE A 141 11.31 -0.53 -14.86
N LEU A 142 11.80 0.55 -14.25
CA LEU A 142 11.41 0.94 -12.91
C LEU A 142 9.94 1.39 -12.88
N LEU A 143 9.51 2.20 -13.85
CA LEU A 143 8.10 2.61 -13.95
C LEU A 143 7.18 1.42 -14.20
N ALA A 144 7.58 0.47 -15.04
CA ALA A 144 6.82 -0.76 -15.26
C ALA A 144 6.64 -1.55 -13.96
N MET A 145 7.72 -1.74 -13.21
CA MET A 145 7.70 -2.45 -11.92
C MET A 145 6.89 -1.72 -10.85
N VAL A 146 7.10 -0.42 -10.68
CA VAL A 146 6.36 0.39 -9.70
C VAL A 146 4.87 0.45 -10.05
N GLY A 147 4.54 0.68 -11.33
CA GLY A 147 3.15 0.77 -11.76
C GLY A 147 2.40 -0.56 -11.69
N GLY A 148 3.06 -1.68 -12.06
CA GLY A 148 2.54 -3.02 -11.83
C GLY A 148 2.34 -3.31 -10.35
N GLY A 149 3.31 -2.93 -9.51
CA GLY A 149 3.19 -3.06 -8.07
C GLY A 149 2.05 -2.23 -7.45
N LYS A 150 1.83 -0.99 -7.89
CA LYS A 150 0.66 -0.18 -7.47
C LYS A 150 -0.66 -0.83 -7.89
N ALA A 151 -0.72 -1.36 -9.10
CA ALA A 151 -1.89 -2.06 -9.63
C ALA A 151 -2.25 -3.30 -8.79
N GLY A 152 -1.27 -4.15 -8.46
CA GLY A 152 -1.54 -5.32 -7.61
C GLY A 152 -1.85 -4.92 -6.16
N ASN A 153 -1.23 -3.86 -5.65
CA ASN A 153 -1.44 -3.38 -4.28
C ASN A 153 -2.86 -2.88 -3.97
N VAL A 154 -3.61 -2.41 -4.99
CA VAL A 154 -5.01 -1.98 -4.79
C VAL A 154 -6.01 -3.13 -4.80
N MET A 155 -5.61 -4.33 -5.27
CA MET A 155 -6.49 -5.50 -5.37
C MET A 155 -6.06 -6.68 -4.49
N SER A 156 -5.19 -6.43 -3.50
CA SER A 156 -4.54 -7.46 -2.68
C SER A 156 -4.92 -7.37 -1.21
N PRO A 157 -4.70 -8.44 -0.42
CA PRO A 157 -4.87 -8.41 1.03
C PRO A 157 -3.69 -7.71 1.75
N ASN A 158 -3.17 -6.62 1.17
CA ASN A 158 -2.05 -5.87 1.73
C ASN A 158 -2.49 -4.98 2.91
N PRO A 159 -1.55 -4.56 3.76
CA PRO A 159 -1.82 -3.70 4.92
C PRO A 159 -2.71 -2.47 4.65
N ASN A 160 -2.53 -1.81 3.51
CA ASN A 160 -3.37 -0.70 3.08
C ASN A 160 -4.85 -1.09 2.94
N ALA A 161 -5.14 -2.23 2.28
CA ALA A 161 -6.49 -2.73 2.12
C ALA A 161 -7.08 -3.20 3.45
N ILE A 162 -6.26 -3.79 4.32
CA ILE A 162 -6.64 -4.17 5.69
C ILE A 162 -7.02 -2.93 6.51
N ALA A 163 -6.23 -1.85 6.42
CA ALA A 163 -6.50 -0.61 7.14
C ALA A 163 -7.80 0.06 6.66
N ALA A 164 -8.04 0.09 5.34
CA ALA A 164 -9.30 0.60 4.78
C ALA A 164 -10.51 -0.29 5.19
N SER A 165 -10.33 -1.61 5.15
CA SER A 165 -11.34 -2.60 5.57
C SER A 165 -11.79 -2.40 7.01
N ASP A 166 -10.82 -2.20 7.90
CA ASP A 166 -11.08 -2.03 9.32
C ASP A 166 -11.75 -0.67 9.61
N ALA A 167 -11.22 0.42 9.06
CA ALA A 167 -11.74 1.77 9.29
C ALA A 167 -13.17 1.98 8.74
N PHE A 168 -13.53 1.34 7.63
CA PHE A 168 -14.87 1.40 7.05
C PHE A 168 -15.77 0.22 7.44
N HIS A 169 -15.26 -0.75 8.20
CA HIS A 169 -15.99 -1.97 8.59
C HIS A 169 -16.54 -2.76 7.39
N VAL A 170 -15.80 -2.75 6.28
CA VAL A 170 -16.14 -3.43 5.02
C VAL A 170 -15.30 -4.71 4.90
N PRO A 171 -15.84 -5.81 4.35
CA PRO A 171 -15.06 -7.02 4.14
C PRO A 171 -13.81 -6.75 3.28
N LEU A 172 -12.64 -7.25 3.70
CA LEU A 172 -11.38 -7.08 2.94
C LEU A 172 -11.52 -7.53 1.49
N THR A 173 -12.22 -8.64 1.25
CA THR A 173 -12.47 -9.18 -0.09
C THR A 173 -13.25 -8.20 -0.98
N SER A 174 -14.18 -7.44 -0.42
CA SER A 174 -14.93 -6.43 -1.19
C SER A 174 -14.02 -5.28 -1.63
N ILE A 175 -13.10 -4.84 -0.77
CA ILE A 175 -12.11 -3.81 -1.13
C ILE A 175 -11.14 -4.35 -2.19
N MET A 176 -10.67 -5.58 -2.04
CA MET A 176 -9.83 -6.24 -3.04
C MET A 176 -10.50 -6.27 -4.42
N LEU A 177 -11.78 -6.68 -4.46
CA LEU A 177 -12.57 -6.71 -5.70
C LEU A 177 -12.80 -5.31 -6.28
N ALA A 178 -13.09 -4.33 -5.42
CA ALA A 178 -13.24 -2.94 -5.83
C ALA A 178 -11.98 -2.36 -6.48
N GLY A 179 -10.79 -2.83 -6.09
CA GLY A 179 -9.52 -2.43 -6.66
C GLY A 179 -9.13 -3.12 -7.97
N VAL A 180 -9.82 -4.18 -8.40
CA VAL A 180 -9.44 -4.96 -9.60
C VAL A 180 -9.46 -4.10 -10.87
N VAL A 181 -10.60 -3.43 -11.14
CA VAL A 181 -10.74 -2.61 -12.36
C VAL A 181 -9.80 -1.39 -12.32
N PRO A 182 -9.75 -0.58 -11.24
CA PRO A 182 -8.76 0.49 -11.10
C PRO A 182 -7.32 0.01 -11.29
N GLY A 183 -6.94 -1.13 -10.70
CA GLY A 183 -5.60 -1.69 -10.80
C GLY A 183 -5.25 -2.14 -12.22
N ILE A 184 -6.17 -2.80 -12.95
CA ILE A 184 -5.95 -3.17 -14.35
C ILE A 184 -5.71 -1.93 -15.21
N VAL A 185 -6.50 -0.86 -15.02
CA VAL A 185 -6.27 0.39 -15.76
C VAL A 185 -4.93 1.02 -15.38
N GLY A 186 -4.57 1.00 -14.09
CA GLY A 186 -3.25 1.43 -13.61
C GLY A 186 -2.10 0.69 -14.30
N LEU A 187 -2.21 -0.64 -14.45
CA LEU A 187 -1.25 -1.48 -15.16
C LEU A 187 -1.11 -1.06 -16.63
N ILE A 188 -2.23 -0.84 -17.33
CA ILE A 188 -2.24 -0.43 -18.73
C ILE A 188 -1.54 0.92 -18.88
N ILE A 189 -1.87 1.90 -18.03
CA ILE A 189 -1.25 3.22 -18.06
C ILE A 189 0.24 3.12 -17.74
N ALA A 190 0.64 2.34 -16.72
CA ALA A 190 2.03 2.11 -16.39
C ALA A 190 2.82 1.53 -17.57
N TYR A 191 2.27 0.52 -18.25
CA TYR A 191 2.88 -0.08 -19.44
C TYR A 191 3.04 0.94 -20.58
N LEU A 192 2.00 1.72 -20.89
CA LEU A 192 2.05 2.73 -21.95
C LEU A 192 3.07 3.84 -21.65
N LEU A 193 3.14 4.30 -20.41
CA LEU A 193 4.11 5.30 -19.98
C LEU A 193 5.53 4.74 -19.97
N ALA A 194 5.73 3.52 -19.47
CA ALA A 194 7.03 2.85 -19.50
C ALA A 194 7.55 2.70 -20.93
N LYS A 195 6.69 2.32 -21.89
CA LYS A 195 7.05 2.24 -23.31
C LYS A 195 7.49 3.59 -23.87
N ARG A 196 6.86 4.70 -23.46
CA ARG A 196 7.27 6.06 -23.85
C ARG A 196 8.60 6.50 -23.22
N LEU A 197 8.97 5.91 -22.08
CA LEU A 197 10.23 6.19 -21.39
C LEU A 197 11.39 5.31 -21.84
N ASN A 198 11.17 4.36 -22.76
CA ASN A 198 12.19 3.38 -23.14
C ASN A 198 13.53 4.00 -23.59
N ASN A 199 13.45 5.15 -24.26
CA ASN A 199 14.63 5.86 -24.77
C ASN A 199 14.98 7.09 -23.91
N LYS A 200 14.48 7.17 -22.67
CA LYS A 200 14.72 8.28 -21.74
C LYS A 200 15.43 7.80 -20.49
N GLY A 201 16.47 8.53 -20.09
CA GLY A 201 17.32 8.20 -18.94
C GLY A 201 18.45 7.22 -19.29
N ALA A 202 19.24 6.84 -18.29
CA ALA A 202 20.34 5.91 -18.45
C ALA A 202 19.88 4.51 -18.86
N GLY A 203 20.67 3.88 -19.74
CA GLY A 203 20.64 2.44 -19.98
C GLY A 203 21.24 1.67 -18.79
N VAL A 204 21.19 0.35 -18.88
CA VAL A 204 21.79 -0.55 -17.88
C VAL A 204 23.23 -0.86 -18.26
N ALA A 205 24.17 -0.68 -17.34
CA ALA A 205 25.59 -0.99 -17.56
C ALA A 205 25.91 -2.45 -17.18
N ASP A 206 26.97 -3.03 -17.76
CA ASP A 206 27.31 -4.44 -17.54
C ASP A 206 27.58 -4.80 -16.08
N HIS A 207 28.23 -3.90 -15.32
CA HIS A 207 28.53 -4.12 -13.91
C HIS A 207 27.29 -4.07 -13.00
N GLU A 208 26.14 -3.62 -13.52
CA GLU A 208 24.89 -3.54 -12.77
C GLU A 208 24.04 -4.81 -12.93
N VAL A 209 24.36 -5.65 -13.91
CA VAL A 209 23.72 -6.95 -14.08
C VAL A 209 24.44 -7.97 -13.21
N THR A 210 23.88 -8.24 -12.04
CA THR A 210 24.32 -9.37 -11.23
C THR A 210 23.81 -10.67 -11.84
N HIS A 211 24.72 -11.62 -12.06
CA HIS A 211 24.33 -12.99 -12.35
C HIS A 211 23.68 -13.57 -11.10
N HIS A 212 22.45 -14.09 -11.23
CA HIS A 212 21.80 -14.78 -10.14
C HIS A 212 22.66 -15.96 -9.71
N ASP A 213 23.03 -15.99 -8.44
CA ASP A 213 23.65 -17.16 -7.85
C ASP A 213 22.54 -18.23 -7.73
N ASP A 214 22.55 -19.18 -8.66
CA ASP A 214 21.61 -20.31 -8.73
C ASP A 214 21.84 -21.35 -7.61
N SER A 215 22.70 -21.04 -6.64
CA SER A 215 23.13 -21.90 -5.55
C SER A 215 22.02 -22.22 -4.52
N VAL A 216 20.92 -21.46 -4.50
CA VAL A 216 19.77 -21.71 -3.62
C VAL A 216 18.69 -22.50 -4.36
N ALA A 217 18.42 -23.73 -3.92
CA ALA A 217 17.34 -24.55 -4.47
C ALA A 217 15.96 -23.85 -4.31
N ARG A 218 15.40 -23.37 -5.41
CA ARG A 218 14.11 -22.66 -5.43
C ARG A 218 12.94 -23.62 -5.58
N PRO A 219 11.77 -23.33 -4.97
CA PRO A 219 10.58 -24.14 -5.19
C PRO A 219 10.13 -24.01 -6.66
N GLY A 220 9.52 -25.07 -7.20
CA GLY A 220 8.87 -25.00 -8.51
C GLY A 220 7.66 -24.05 -8.49
N PHE A 221 7.28 -23.51 -9.66
CA PHE A 221 6.24 -22.46 -9.77
C PHE A 221 4.91 -22.83 -9.08
N LEU A 222 4.39 -24.04 -9.30
CA LEU A 222 3.13 -24.49 -8.70
C LEU A 222 3.20 -24.52 -7.17
N VAL A 223 4.37 -24.87 -6.63
CA VAL A 223 4.62 -24.90 -5.20
C VAL A 223 4.84 -23.48 -4.67
N ALA A 224 5.51 -22.61 -5.42
CA ALA A 224 5.72 -21.20 -5.08
C ALA A 224 4.40 -20.43 -4.90
N ILE A 225 3.43 -20.67 -5.79
CA ILE A 225 2.12 -20.00 -5.77
C ILE A 225 1.13 -20.62 -4.76
N SER A 226 1.47 -21.76 -4.14
CA SER A 226 0.56 -22.47 -3.25
C SER A 226 0.16 -21.65 -2.01
N ALA A 227 1.13 -20.97 -1.37
CA ALA A 227 0.89 -20.10 -0.21
C ALA A 227 -0.18 -19.01 -0.48
N PRO A 228 -0.02 -18.18 -1.53
CA PRO A 228 -1.02 -17.19 -1.89
C PRO A 228 -2.37 -17.78 -2.25
N LEU A 229 -2.38 -18.87 -3.03
CA LEU A 229 -3.63 -19.47 -3.47
C LEU A 229 -4.44 -19.98 -2.29
N VAL A 230 -3.78 -20.58 -1.29
CA VAL A 230 -4.46 -21.01 -0.05
C VAL A 230 -4.98 -19.80 0.72
N ALA A 231 -4.20 -18.74 0.89
CA ALA A 231 -4.65 -17.52 1.55
C ALA A 231 -5.88 -16.89 0.86
N ILE A 232 -5.82 -16.74 -0.46
CA ILE A 232 -6.91 -16.17 -1.27
C ILE A 232 -8.14 -17.07 -1.24
N PHE A 233 -7.96 -18.40 -1.32
CA PHE A 233 -9.03 -19.37 -1.22
C PHE A 233 -9.77 -19.23 0.11
N LEU A 234 -9.05 -19.19 1.24
CA LEU A 234 -9.63 -19.03 2.57
C LEU A 234 -10.41 -17.72 2.72
N LEU A 235 -9.85 -16.59 2.25
CA LEU A 235 -10.55 -15.30 2.26
C LEU A 235 -11.80 -15.30 1.37
N SER A 236 -11.74 -16.01 0.24
CA SER A 236 -12.84 -16.08 -0.73
C SER A 236 -13.98 -17.01 -0.31
N LEU A 237 -13.84 -17.79 0.77
CA LEU A 237 -14.94 -18.64 1.26
C LEU A 237 -16.17 -17.85 1.70
N ARG A 238 -16.01 -16.57 2.06
CA ARG A 238 -17.14 -15.71 2.48
C ARG A 238 -18.16 -15.50 1.36
N PRO A 239 -17.79 -14.96 0.18
CA PRO A 239 -18.76 -14.77 -0.91
C PRO A 239 -19.30 -16.08 -1.51
N PHE A 240 -18.52 -17.18 -1.49
CA PHE A 240 -18.93 -18.44 -2.14
C PHE A 240 -19.69 -19.40 -1.22
N ALA A 241 -19.36 -19.44 0.07
CA ALA A 241 -19.89 -20.42 1.03
C ALA A 241 -20.45 -19.77 2.31
N GLY A 242 -20.42 -18.44 2.43
CA GLY A 242 -20.85 -17.73 3.64
C GLY A 242 -19.88 -17.84 4.82
N ILE A 243 -18.76 -18.56 4.67
CA ILE A 243 -17.80 -18.81 5.75
C ILE A 243 -16.80 -17.65 5.81
N SER A 244 -16.85 -16.87 6.89
CA SER A 244 -15.96 -15.73 7.09
C SER A 244 -14.70 -16.14 7.86
N ILE A 245 -13.57 -16.23 7.17
CA ILE A 245 -12.26 -16.43 7.78
C ILE A 245 -11.54 -15.07 7.83
N ASP A 246 -11.19 -14.61 9.03
CA ASP A 246 -10.49 -13.34 9.20
C ASP A 246 -9.07 -13.40 8.59
N PRO A 247 -8.58 -12.33 7.93
CA PRO A 247 -7.20 -12.23 7.45
C PRO A 247 -6.14 -12.56 8.50
N LEU A 248 -6.43 -12.30 9.78
CA LEU A 248 -5.61 -12.68 10.92
C LEU A 248 -5.29 -14.18 10.95
N ILE A 249 -6.17 -15.02 10.42
CA ILE A 249 -6.01 -16.48 10.35
C ILE A 249 -5.64 -16.91 8.93
N ALA A 250 -6.35 -16.39 7.92
CA ALA A 250 -6.20 -16.84 6.54
C ALA A 250 -4.77 -16.64 6.01
N LEU A 251 -4.14 -15.50 6.31
CA LEU A 251 -2.81 -15.17 5.78
C LEU A 251 -1.71 -16.05 6.41
N PRO A 252 -1.62 -16.22 7.75
CA PRO A 252 -0.70 -17.20 8.33
C PRO A 252 -0.92 -18.62 7.84
N VAL A 253 -2.16 -19.08 7.76
CA VAL A 253 -2.46 -20.44 7.30
C VAL A 253 -1.98 -20.64 5.87
N GLY A 254 -2.24 -19.67 4.97
CA GLY A 254 -1.69 -19.71 3.62
C GLY A 254 -0.16 -19.80 3.60
N GLY A 255 0.53 -18.96 4.37
CA GLY A 255 1.99 -19.01 4.50
C GLY A 255 2.51 -20.36 5.01
N LEU A 256 1.92 -20.90 6.08
CA LEU A 256 2.33 -22.17 6.68
C LEU A 256 2.06 -23.37 5.76
N VAL A 257 0.91 -23.40 5.09
CA VAL A 257 0.61 -24.47 4.12
C VAL A 257 1.58 -24.40 2.94
N GLY A 258 1.86 -23.21 2.41
CA GLY A 258 2.85 -23.07 1.34
C GLY A 258 4.25 -23.47 1.79
N LEU A 259 4.67 -23.13 3.01
CA LEU A 259 5.94 -23.56 3.59
C LEU A 259 6.06 -25.10 3.65
N LEU A 260 4.98 -25.77 4.05
CA LEU A 260 4.90 -27.24 4.10
C LEU A 260 5.04 -27.84 2.69
N LEU A 261 4.29 -27.31 1.71
CA LEU A 261 4.35 -27.76 0.33
C LEU A 261 5.72 -27.51 -0.32
N MET A 262 6.42 -26.44 0.08
CA MET A 262 7.80 -26.15 -0.34
C MET A 262 8.85 -27.08 0.30
N GLY A 263 8.47 -27.96 1.23
CA GLY A 263 9.42 -28.80 1.97
C GLY A 263 10.35 -28.02 2.90
N ARG A 264 10.00 -26.76 3.24
CA ARG A 264 10.84 -25.83 4.01
C ARG A 264 10.42 -25.71 5.47
N ALA A 265 9.59 -26.62 5.97
CA ALA A 265 9.04 -26.59 7.33
C ALA A 265 10.09 -26.39 8.45
N ARG A 266 11.31 -26.91 8.26
CA ARG A 266 12.43 -26.73 9.21
C ARG A 266 12.85 -25.26 9.41
N HIS A 267 12.60 -24.39 8.43
CA HIS A 267 12.95 -22.96 8.47
C HIS A 267 11.77 -22.09 8.91
N CYS A 268 10.67 -22.68 9.40
CA CYS A 268 9.44 -21.97 9.77
C CYS A 268 9.70 -20.74 10.64
N ASN A 269 10.43 -20.92 11.75
CA ASN A 269 10.71 -19.83 12.67
C ASN A 269 11.56 -18.72 12.02
N GLN A 270 12.57 -19.07 11.22
CA GLN A 270 13.40 -18.09 10.51
C GLN A 270 12.54 -17.21 9.59
N TYR A 271 11.65 -17.84 8.82
CA TYR A 271 10.80 -17.13 7.85
C TYR A 271 9.75 -16.28 8.57
N MET A 272 9.18 -16.78 9.66
CA MET A 272 8.24 -16.02 10.50
C MET A 272 8.91 -14.80 11.15
N VAL A 273 10.13 -14.95 11.69
CA VAL A 273 10.89 -13.84 12.28
C VAL A 273 11.22 -12.79 11.21
N ALA A 274 11.68 -13.21 10.03
CA ALA A 274 11.95 -12.29 8.92
C ALA A 274 10.67 -11.54 8.51
N GLY A 275 9.55 -12.25 8.39
CA GLY A 275 8.24 -11.69 8.12
C GLY A 275 7.79 -10.67 9.16
N LEU A 276 7.90 -11.00 10.45
CA LEU A 276 7.58 -10.11 11.56
C LEU A 276 8.42 -8.82 11.51
N MET A 277 9.73 -8.93 11.28
CA MET A 277 10.63 -7.78 11.18
C MET A 277 10.28 -6.86 10.00
N ARG A 278 9.71 -7.40 8.92
CA ARG A 278 9.21 -6.61 7.78
C ARG A 278 7.87 -5.92 8.09
N MET A 279 7.01 -6.53 8.91
CA MET A 279 5.69 -5.98 9.25
C MET A 279 5.71 -5.03 10.45
N ALA A 280 6.66 -5.18 11.37
CA ALA A 280 6.71 -4.40 12.61
C ALA A 280 6.74 -2.88 12.39
N PRO A 281 7.52 -2.31 11.45
CA PRO A 281 7.49 -0.86 11.20
C PRO A 281 6.12 -0.35 10.76
N VAL A 282 5.41 -1.14 9.94
CA VAL A 282 4.06 -0.82 9.47
C VAL A 282 3.07 -0.86 10.63
N ALA A 283 3.12 -1.90 11.46
CA ALA A 283 2.29 -2.03 12.66
C ALA A 283 2.49 -0.87 13.65
N ILE A 284 3.75 -0.52 13.94
CA ILE A 284 4.10 0.60 14.84
C ILE A 284 3.56 1.92 14.30
N MET A 285 3.70 2.14 12.99
CA MET A 285 3.18 3.33 12.32
C MET A 285 1.67 3.43 12.45
N LEU A 286 0.93 2.32 12.25
CA LEU A 286 -0.53 2.31 12.39
C LEU A 286 -1.01 2.62 13.81
N LEU A 287 -0.30 2.17 14.84
CA LEU A 287 -0.59 2.58 16.21
C LEU A 287 -0.43 4.09 16.40
N GLY A 288 0.65 4.66 15.86
CA GLY A 288 0.86 6.12 15.84
C GLY A 288 -0.26 6.85 15.09
N THR A 289 -0.66 6.34 13.93
CA THR A 289 -1.81 6.85 13.17
C THR A 289 -3.08 6.86 14.00
N GLY A 290 -3.33 5.80 14.78
CA GLY A 290 -4.50 5.71 15.64
C GLY A 290 -4.55 6.82 16.69
N THR A 291 -3.40 7.19 17.25
CA THR A 291 -3.36 8.32 18.20
C THR A 291 -3.79 9.65 17.56
N LEU A 292 -3.34 9.92 16.34
CA LEU A 292 -3.71 11.12 15.58
C LEU A 292 -5.18 11.07 15.13
N ALA A 293 -5.63 9.91 14.65
CA ALA A 293 -7.02 9.68 14.25
C ALA A 293 -7.98 9.91 15.42
N GLY A 294 -7.63 9.47 16.64
CA GLY A 294 -8.43 9.71 17.84
C GLY A 294 -8.68 11.19 18.12
N ILE A 295 -7.67 12.04 17.94
CA ILE A 295 -7.80 13.50 18.12
C ILE A 295 -8.66 14.11 17.02
N ILE A 296 -8.44 13.73 15.76
CA ILE A 296 -9.16 14.34 14.63
C ILE A 296 -10.62 13.87 14.59
N ALA A 297 -10.89 12.60 14.84
CA ALA A 297 -12.25 12.04 14.86
C ALA A 297 -13.13 12.67 15.96
N ASN A 298 -12.52 13.18 17.02
CA ASN A 298 -13.19 13.88 18.11
C ASN A 298 -13.09 15.41 17.98
N SER A 299 -12.81 15.93 16.79
CA SER A 299 -12.68 17.37 16.53
C SER A 299 -13.80 17.96 15.68
N GLU A 300 -13.97 19.28 15.80
CA GLU A 300 -14.86 20.11 14.97
C GLU A 300 -14.35 20.26 13.53
N LEU A 301 -13.19 19.70 13.18
CA LEU A 301 -12.67 19.72 11.81
C LEU A 301 -13.61 19.04 10.83
N LYS A 302 -14.34 18.01 11.27
CA LYS A 302 -15.31 17.31 10.43
C LYS A 302 -16.41 18.27 9.94
N ASP A 303 -16.92 19.13 10.82
CA ASP A 303 -18.01 20.05 10.51
C ASP A 303 -17.54 21.14 9.53
N VAL A 304 -16.33 21.66 9.74
CA VAL A 304 -15.72 22.63 8.82
C VAL A 304 -15.49 22.03 7.43
N LEU A 305 -15.06 20.77 7.33
CA LEU A 305 -14.88 20.09 6.04
C LEU A 305 -16.23 19.85 5.34
N ILE A 306 -17.25 19.42 6.08
CA ILE A 306 -18.62 19.24 5.55
C ILE A 306 -19.15 20.57 5.00
N HIS A 307 -19.04 21.65 5.77
CA HIS A 307 -19.49 22.99 5.39
C HIS A 307 -18.69 23.56 4.21
N GLY A 308 -17.38 23.33 4.16
CA GLY A 308 -16.53 23.76 3.04
C GLY A 308 -16.85 23.01 1.74
N LEU A 309 -17.15 21.71 1.82
CA LEU A 309 -17.59 20.90 0.67
C LEU A 309 -18.96 21.37 0.16
N THR A 310 -19.92 21.60 1.06
CA THR A 310 -21.25 22.12 0.67
C THR A 310 -21.17 23.53 0.07
N ALA A 311 -20.34 24.42 0.63
CA ALA A 311 -20.17 25.79 0.12
C ALA A 311 -19.45 25.85 -1.24
N SER A 312 -18.55 24.91 -1.53
CA SER A 312 -17.84 24.84 -2.82
C SER A 312 -18.63 24.18 -3.94
N GLY A 313 -19.78 23.57 -3.64
CA GLY A 313 -20.60 22.83 -4.61
C GLY A 313 -19.93 21.55 -5.13
N LEU A 314 -18.82 21.12 -4.51
CA LEU A 314 -18.12 19.90 -4.90
C LEU A 314 -18.81 18.66 -4.32
N PRO A 315 -18.81 17.53 -5.04
CA PRO A 315 -19.38 16.29 -4.52
C PRO A 315 -18.64 15.82 -3.25
N SER A 316 -19.40 15.43 -2.23
CA SER A 316 -18.87 14.99 -0.93
C SER A 316 -17.93 13.79 -1.03
N TRP A 317 -18.17 12.89 -1.98
CA TRP A 317 -17.30 11.73 -2.22
C TRP A 317 -15.89 12.08 -2.68
N LEU A 318 -15.64 13.31 -3.16
CA LEU A 318 -14.30 13.75 -3.57
C LEU A 318 -13.33 13.88 -2.38
N LEU A 319 -13.87 13.99 -1.16
CA LEU A 319 -13.08 13.96 0.07
C LEU A 319 -12.27 12.64 0.20
N ALA A 320 -12.83 11.52 -0.26
CA ALA A 320 -12.17 10.21 -0.18
C ALA A 320 -10.86 10.15 -1.00
N PRO A 321 -10.85 10.30 -2.34
CA PRO A 321 -9.61 10.21 -3.10
C PRO A 321 -8.61 11.31 -2.75
N VAL A 322 -9.06 12.52 -2.42
CA VAL A 322 -8.20 13.65 -2.07
C VAL A 322 -7.50 13.41 -0.73
N SER A 323 -8.24 12.98 0.30
CA SER A 323 -7.65 12.67 1.60
C SER A 323 -6.61 11.54 1.50
N GLY A 324 -6.91 10.47 0.76
CA GLY A 324 -5.95 9.40 0.49
C GLY A 324 -4.66 9.93 -0.14
N ALA A 325 -4.77 10.75 -1.18
CA ALA A 325 -3.61 11.31 -1.88
C ALA A 325 -2.79 12.25 -0.98
N MET A 326 -3.45 13.13 -0.22
CA MET A 326 -2.76 14.07 0.68
C MET A 326 -2.08 13.36 1.86
N MET A 327 -2.73 12.36 2.45
CA MET A 327 -2.12 11.61 3.56
C MET A 327 -0.97 10.75 3.08
N SER A 328 -1.06 10.18 1.88
CA SER A 328 0.05 9.49 1.24
C SER A 328 1.19 10.44 0.87
N MET A 329 0.89 11.67 0.44
CA MET A 329 1.89 12.73 0.22
C MET A 329 2.67 13.03 1.51
N ALA A 330 1.94 13.27 2.60
CA ALA A 330 2.52 13.57 3.90
C ALA A 330 3.44 12.45 4.39
N THR A 331 2.99 11.20 4.24
CA THR A 331 3.67 10.03 4.79
C THR A 331 4.67 9.39 3.82
N ALA A 332 4.63 9.74 2.53
CA ALA A 332 5.30 9.04 1.43
C ALA A 332 5.11 7.51 1.49
N SER A 333 3.87 7.07 1.73
CA SER A 333 3.53 5.66 1.86
C SER A 333 2.05 5.41 1.59
N THR A 334 1.74 4.50 0.67
CA THR A 334 0.35 4.08 0.41
C THR A 334 -0.29 3.48 1.67
N THR A 335 0.43 2.65 2.43
CA THR A 335 -0.10 2.03 3.65
C THR A 335 -0.39 3.03 4.75
N ALA A 336 0.57 3.92 5.02
CA ALA A 336 0.41 4.97 6.02
C ALA A 336 -0.70 5.94 5.61
N GLY A 337 -0.67 6.40 4.36
CA GLY A 337 -1.63 7.32 3.80
C GLY A 337 -3.05 6.78 3.85
N THR A 338 -3.24 5.51 3.45
CA THR A 338 -4.57 4.85 3.50
C THR A 338 -5.06 4.74 4.94
N ALA A 339 -4.19 4.35 5.88
CA ALA A 339 -4.60 4.18 7.26
C ALA A 339 -4.95 5.49 7.95
N VAL A 340 -4.13 6.54 7.76
CA VAL A 340 -4.39 7.86 8.31
C VAL A 340 -5.66 8.42 7.69
N ALA A 341 -5.79 8.40 6.36
CA ALA A 341 -6.96 8.92 5.70
C ALA A 341 -8.23 8.16 6.10
N SER A 342 -8.19 6.83 6.14
CA SER A 342 -9.38 6.04 6.50
C SER A 342 -9.75 6.23 7.96
N GLY A 343 -8.80 6.18 8.88
CA GLY A 343 -9.07 6.35 10.32
C GLY A 343 -9.58 7.75 10.66
N VAL A 344 -9.18 8.77 9.89
CA VAL A 344 -9.58 10.16 10.12
C VAL A 344 -10.90 10.50 9.42
N PHE A 345 -11.05 10.13 8.15
CA PHE A 345 -12.13 10.63 7.30
C PHE A 345 -13.26 9.62 7.08
N SER A 346 -13.14 8.36 7.50
CA SER A 346 -14.25 7.40 7.34
C SER A 346 -15.55 7.84 8.01
N PRO A 347 -15.57 8.37 9.26
CA PRO A 347 -16.83 8.77 9.89
C PRO A 347 -17.51 9.90 9.13
N THR A 348 -16.73 10.89 8.68
CA THR A 348 -17.21 12.04 7.91
C THR A 348 -17.78 11.63 6.55
N LEU A 349 -17.11 10.71 5.85
CA LEU A 349 -17.59 10.20 4.56
C LEU A 349 -18.92 9.45 4.70
N LEU A 350 -19.07 8.65 5.76
CA LEU A 350 -20.29 7.92 6.06
C LEU A 350 -21.45 8.87 6.43
N GLU A 351 -21.19 9.90 7.25
CA GLU A 351 -22.16 10.95 7.59
C GLU A 351 -22.61 11.74 6.34
N LEU A 352 -21.70 11.95 5.39
CA LEU A 352 -21.96 12.60 4.10
C LEU A 352 -22.70 11.70 3.08
N GLY A 353 -23.09 10.48 3.48
CA GLY A 353 -23.84 9.53 2.65
C GLY A 353 -23.00 8.75 1.63
N VAL A 354 -21.67 8.81 1.73
CA VAL A 354 -20.79 7.99 0.89
C VAL A 354 -20.81 6.56 1.42
N SER A 355 -21.11 5.57 0.57
CA SER A 355 -21.14 4.18 1.02
C SER A 355 -19.78 3.73 1.54
N ALA A 356 -19.77 2.84 2.52
CA ALA A 356 -18.54 2.39 3.18
C ALA A 356 -17.53 1.79 2.19
N LEU A 357 -18.00 0.98 1.23
CA LEU A 357 -17.15 0.39 0.20
C LEU A 357 -16.61 1.45 -0.76
N ALA A 358 -17.45 2.41 -1.18
CA ALA A 358 -17.03 3.51 -2.04
C ALA A 358 -15.94 4.37 -1.38
N GLY A 359 -16.17 4.79 -0.14
CA GLY A 359 -15.22 5.58 0.65
C GLY A 359 -13.89 4.85 0.83
N ALA A 360 -13.93 3.59 1.22
CA ALA A 360 -12.75 2.75 1.38
C ALA A 360 -11.96 2.60 0.08
N ALA A 361 -12.62 2.25 -1.03
CA ALA A 361 -11.99 2.03 -2.32
C ALA A 361 -11.39 3.31 -2.91
N MET A 362 -12.04 4.46 -2.72
CA MET A 362 -11.55 5.74 -3.21
C MET A 362 -10.37 6.26 -2.37
N ILE A 363 -10.42 6.16 -1.02
CA ILE A 363 -9.27 6.52 -0.16
C ILE A 363 -8.06 5.66 -0.50
N HIS A 364 -8.26 4.35 -0.56
CA HIS A 364 -7.21 3.38 -0.84
C HIS A 364 -6.58 3.62 -2.22
N ALA A 365 -7.40 3.87 -3.24
CA ALA A 365 -6.89 4.25 -4.57
C ALA A 365 -6.16 5.61 -4.55
N GLY A 366 -6.69 6.61 -3.86
CA GLY A 366 -6.10 7.94 -3.69
C GLY A 366 -4.72 7.90 -3.05
N ALA A 367 -4.51 7.00 -2.09
CA ALA A 367 -3.22 6.84 -1.43
C ALA A 367 -2.10 6.39 -2.38
N THR A 368 -2.40 5.87 -3.57
CA THR A 368 -1.36 5.49 -4.54
C THR A 368 -0.81 6.66 -5.35
N VAL A 369 -1.37 7.86 -5.23
CA VAL A 369 -1.00 9.01 -6.08
C VAL A 369 0.37 9.57 -5.72
N LEU A 370 0.66 9.75 -4.43
CA LEU A 370 1.84 10.50 -3.95
C LEU A 370 2.69 9.72 -2.94
N ASP A 371 2.59 8.40 -2.97
CA ASP A 371 3.31 7.45 -2.10
C ASP A 371 4.83 7.35 -2.37
N HIS A 372 5.29 7.98 -3.43
CA HIS A 372 6.65 7.83 -3.97
C HIS A 372 7.50 9.08 -3.81
N LEU A 373 7.13 9.96 -2.88
CA LEU A 373 7.88 11.19 -2.63
C LEU A 373 9.24 10.92 -1.95
N PRO A 374 10.23 11.82 -2.13
CA PRO A 374 11.63 11.55 -1.77
C PRO A 374 11.90 11.39 -0.28
N HIS A 375 11.01 11.85 0.60
CA HIS A 375 11.17 11.65 2.05
C HIS A 375 10.78 10.23 2.51
N GLY A 376 10.14 9.43 1.65
CA GLY A 376 9.76 8.06 1.94
C GLY A 376 10.83 7.04 1.55
N SER A 377 10.86 5.92 2.28
CA SER A 377 11.75 4.78 1.96
C SER A 377 11.44 4.18 0.60
N PHE A 378 10.18 4.23 0.14
CA PHE A 378 9.76 3.68 -1.14
C PHE A 378 10.56 4.27 -2.32
N PHE A 379 10.77 5.59 -2.34
CA PHE A 379 11.55 6.28 -3.37
C PHE A 379 12.98 5.75 -3.45
N HIS A 380 13.63 5.61 -2.30
CA HIS A 380 15.03 5.17 -2.18
C HIS A 380 15.21 3.68 -2.45
N ALA A 381 14.33 2.83 -1.89
CA ALA A 381 14.40 1.39 -2.06
C ALA A 381 14.21 0.98 -3.53
N THR A 382 13.23 1.58 -4.20
CA THR A 382 12.95 1.29 -5.62
C THR A 382 13.97 1.91 -6.57
N GLY A 383 14.51 3.10 -6.27
CA GLY A 383 15.59 3.69 -7.06
C GLY A 383 16.92 2.93 -6.90
N GLY A 384 17.23 2.52 -5.67
CA GLY A 384 18.44 1.76 -5.35
C GLY A 384 18.46 0.37 -5.98
N SER A 385 17.30 -0.30 -6.12
CA SER A 385 17.23 -1.64 -6.70
C SER A 385 17.66 -1.72 -8.16
N VAL A 386 17.60 -0.60 -8.89
CA VAL A 386 18.02 -0.49 -10.29
C VAL A 386 19.26 0.42 -10.48
N ASN A 387 19.98 0.73 -9.39
CA ASN A 387 21.14 1.63 -9.39
C ASN A 387 20.84 2.97 -10.10
N MET A 388 19.67 3.55 -9.84
CA MET A 388 19.23 4.81 -10.45
C MET A 388 19.69 6.00 -9.60
N GLN A 389 20.25 7.00 -10.26
CA GLN A 389 20.65 8.24 -9.60
C GLN A 389 19.44 9.05 -9.15
N ILE A 390 19.57 9.77 -8.03
CA ILE A 390 18.46 10.55 -7.43
C ILE A 390 17.84 11.53 -8.45
N HIS A 391 18.66 12.19 -9.25
CA HIS A 391 18.18 13.16 -10.25
C HIS A 391 17.33 12.49 -11.36
N GLU A 392 17.63 11.25 -11.73
CA GLU A 392 16.81 10.48 -12.68
C GLU A 392 15.53 9.98 -12.01
N ARG A 393 15.63 9.51 -10.76
CA ARG A 393 14.50 9.07 -9.96
C ARG A 393 13.46 10.19 -9.78
N LEU A 394 13.91 11.43 -9.55
CA LEU A 394 13.03 12.61 -9.48
C LEU A 394 12.28 12.88 -10.79
N LYS A 395 12.92 12.67 -11.94
CA LYS A 395 12.26 12.81 -13.26
C LYS A 395 11.19 11.75 -13.51
N LEU A 396 11.24 10.63 -12.78
CA LEU A 396 10.27 9.54 -12.89
C LEU A 396 8.96 9.80 -12.11
N MET A 397 9.02 10.62 -11.05
CA MET A 397 7.88 10.86 -10.16
C MET A 397 6.59 11.30 -10.88
N PRO A 398 6.61 12.24 -11.85
CA PRO A 398 5.37 12.65 -12.52
C PRO A 398 4.66 11.49 -13.22
N TYR A 399 5.42 10.50 -13.71
CA TYR A 399 4.86 9.31 -14.36
C TYR A 399 4.26 8.34 -13.34
N GLU A 400 4.92 8.15 -12.19
CA GLU A 400 4.38 7.35 -11.08
C GLU A 400 3.13 7.97 -10.45
N THR A 401 3.10 9.31 -10.40
CA THR A 401 1.92 10.09 -10.01
C THR A 401 0.80 9.87 -11.01
N LEU A 402 1.09 9.88 -12.32
CA LEU A 402 0.07 9.66 -13.35
C LEU A 402 -0.52 8.24 -13.30
N VAL A 403 0.28 7.23 -12.96
CA VAL A 403 -0.23 5.86 -12.72
C VAL A 403 -1.18 5.84 -11.52
N GLY A 404 -0.77 6.46 -10.40
CA GLY A 404 -1.63 6.56 -9.21
C GLY A 404 -2.91 7.33 -9.50
N LEU A 405 -2.81 8.47 -10.20
CA LEU A 405 -3.97 9.26 -10.64
C LEU A 405 -4.92 8.45 -11.52
N ALA A 406 -4.42 7.61 -12.43
CA ALA A 406 -5.27 6.76 -13.25
C ALA A 406 -6.07 5.76 -12.39
N ILE A 407 -5.41 5.12 -11.42
CA ILE A 407 -6.07 4.21 -10.46
C ILE A 407 -7.14 4.98 -9.66
N THR A 408 -6.78 6.13 -9.10
CA THR A 408 -7.69 6.98 -8.32
C THR A 408 -8.86 7.47 -9.15
N PHE A 409 -8.61 7.93 -10.38
CA PHE A 409 -9.62 8.47 -11.27
C PHE A 409 -10.67 7.42 -11.64
N ILE A 410 -10.23 6.20 -11.98
CA ILE A 410 -11.15 5.10 -12.27
C ILE A 410 -11.94 4.68 -11.03
N SER A 411 -11.29 4.55 -9.88
CA SER A 411 -11.98 4.27 -8.61
C SER A 411 -13.05 5.33 -8.30
N THR A 412 -12.70 6.62 -8.50
CA THR A 412 -13.59 7.75 -8.27
C THR A 412 -14.76 7.78 -9.26
N LEU A 413 -14.52 7.47 -10.53
CA LEU A 413 -15.61 7.34 -11.52
C LEU A 413 -16.55 6.21 -11.15
N MET A 414 -16.02 5.03 -10.80
CA MET A 414 -16.84 3.86 -10.48
C MET A 414 -17.69 4.06 -9.23
N PHE A 415 -17.08 4.57 -8.16
CA PHE A 415 -17.71 4.60 -6.84
C PHE A 415 -18.29 5.96 -6.47
N GLY A 416 -17.71 7.06 -6.95
CA GLY A 416 -18.23 8.41 -6.73
C GLY A 416 -19.29 8.81 -7.77
N PHE A 417 -18.99 8.66 -9.07
CA PHE A 417 -19.87 9.13 -10.13
C PHE A 417 -20.96 8.13 -10.53
N PHE A 418 -20.59 6.88 -10.81
CA PHE A 418 -21.54 5.84 -11.23
C PHE A 418 -22.22 5.11 -10.07
N GLY A 419 -21.70 5.26 -8.85
CA GLY A 419 -22.31 4.67 -7.65
C GLY A 419 -22.36 3.14 -7.65
N PHE A 420 -21.38 2.45 -8.24
CA PHE A 420 -21.36 0.97 -8.30
C PHE A 420 -21.27 0.25 -6.92
N ALA A 421 -21.25 1.01 -5.83
CA ALA A 421 -21.29 0.51 -4.45
C ALA A 421 -22.39 1.18 -3.59
N GLY A 422 -23.37 1.82 -4.23
CA GLY A 422 -24.52 2.47 -3.58
C GLY A 422 -25.68 1.52 -3.33
#